data_AF-A0A1M7QPW1-F1
#
_entry.id   AF-A0A1M7QPW1-F1
#
_cell.length_a   1.000
_cell.length_b   1.000
_cell.length_c   1.000
_cell.angle_alpha   90.00
_cell.angle_beta   90.00
_cell.angle_gamma   90.00
#
_symmetry.space_group_name_H-M   'P 1'
#
loop_
_entity.id
_entity.type
_entity.pdbx_description
1 polymer ?
#
loop_
_entity_poly.entity_id
_entity_poly.type
_entity_poly.pdbx_seq_one_letter_code
_entity_poly.pdbx_strand_id
1 'polypeptide(L)'
;MRLATTIAALAGLTALAALGACGKTAEQKQQEEMATLTSLGEKYVREKVLEPNQARFRNQFIGKGGAPCGEVNAKDAFGGYIGFQRYISVARDLTLLAQDVSPAEFEAQWQQLCR
;
A
#
# COMPACT_ATOMS: atom_id res chain seq x y z
N MET A 1 -68.92 -10.34 -0.40
CA MET A 1 -67.88 -9.44 -0.95
C MET A 1 -66.54 -10.09 -0.62
N ARG A 2 -66.06 -10.98 -1.51
CA ARG A 2 -64.83 -10.86 -2.33
C ARG A 2 -63.57 -10.63 -1.47
N LEU A 3 -62.51 -11.44 -1.47
CA LEU A 3 -62.10 -12.64 -2.19
C LEU A 3 -60.86 -13.15 -1.43
N ALA A 4 -60.73 -14.46 -1.23
CA ALA A 4 -59.44 -15.06 -0.93
C ALA A 4 -58.56 -14.98 -2.19
N THR A 5 -57.29 -14.59 -2.07
CA THR A 5 -56.30 -14.79 -3.13
C THR A 5 -54.93 -15.03 -2.51
N THR A 6 -54.53 -16.30 -2.53
CA THR A 6 -53.18 -16.81 -2.39
C THR A 6 -52.33 -16.45 -3.61
N ILE A 7 -51.17 -15.80 -3.44
CA ILE A 7 -50.01 -15.86 -4.35
C ILE A 7 -48.78 -15.69 -3.44
N ALA A 8 -48.17 -16.78 -2.98
CA ALA A 8 -47.04 -17.46 -3.61
C ALA A 8 -45.72 -16.69 -3.50
N ALA A 9 -44.73 -17.40 -2.97
CA ALA A 9 -43.33 -17.04 -2.87
C ALA A 9 -42.81 -16.28 -4.10
N LEU A 10 -42.23 -15.11 -3.87
CA LEU A 10 -41.16 -14.59 -4.72
C LEU A 10 -39.85 -15.24 -4.27
N ALA A 11 -39.68 -16.48 -4.70
CA ALA A 11 -38.36 -17.00 -4.98
C ALA A 11 -37.79 -16.21 -6.17
N GLY A 12 -36.52 -15.79 -6.07
CA GLY A 12 -35.67 -15.62 -7.24
C GLY A 12 -35.38 -14.18 -7.69
N LEU A 13 -34.29 -13.63 -7.16
CA LEU A 13 -33.26 -12.83 -7.87
C LEU A 13 -32.22 -12.49 -6.77
N THR A 14 -30.98 -12.96 -6.74
CA THR A 14 -30.05 -13.25 -7.81
C THR A 14 -29.03 -14.29 -7.34
N ALA A 15 -28.86 -15.33 -8.15
CA ALA A 15 -27.64 -16.09 -8.41
C ALA A 15 -26.75 -16.49 -7.22
N LEU A 16 -26.73 -17.80 -6.95
CA LEU A 16 -25.46 -18.50 -6.79
C LEU A 16 -24.48 -18.02 -7.87
N ALA A 17 -23.52 -17.19 -7.50
CA ALA A 17 -22.34 -16.93 -8.31
C ALA A 17 -21.13 -17.57 -7.59
N ALA A 18 -20.86 -18.80 -8.01
CA ALA A 18 -19.58 -19.51 -7.93
C ALA A 18 -19.07 -19.98 -6.54
N LEU A 19 -19.64 -21.09 -6.06
CA LEU A 19 -18.79 -22.23 -5.68
C LEU A 19 -18.09 -22.71 -6.95
N GLY A 20 -16.96 -22.08 -7.32
CA GLY A 20 -16.29 -22.41 -8.58
C GLY A 20 -15.35 -21.35 -9.13
N ALA A 21 -14.31 -20.99 -8.36
CA ALA A 21 -12.99 -20.64 -8.90
C ALA A 21 -11.97 -20.62 -7.76
N CYS A 22 -11.04 -21.57 -7.71
CA CYS A 22 -9.82 -21.48 -6.87
C CYS A 22 -8.82 -20.44 -7.44
N GLY A 23 -9.32 -19.32 -7.99
CA GLY A 23 -8.52 -18.30 -8.66
C GLY A 23 -8.90 -16.90 -8.20
N LYS A 24 -7.90 -16.08 -7.89
CA LYS A 24 -8.07 -14.65 -7.59
C LYS A 24 -8.45 -13.90 -8.87
N THR A 25 -9.32 -12.90 -8.75
CA THR A 25 -9.60 -11.98 -9.88
C THR A 25 -8.37 -11.14 -10.22
N ALA A 26 -8.36 -10.50 -11.39
CA ALA A 26 -7.27 -9.61 -11.79
C ALA A 26 -7.11 -8.44 -10.79
N GLU A 27 -8.23 -7.89 -10.32
CA GLU A 27 -8.26 -6.80 -9.34
C GLU A 27 -7.71 -7.25 -7.99
N GLN A 28 -8.09 -8.46 -7.53
CA GLN A 28 -7.57 -9.03 -6.29
C GLN A 28 -6.06 -9.27 -6.38
N LYS A 29 -5.59 -9.82 -7.51
CA LYS A 29 -4.17 -10.04 -7.74
C LYS A 29 -3.39 -8.72 -7.74
N GLN A 30 -3.93 -7.69 -8.39
CA GLN A 30 -3.32 -6.37 -8.40
C GLN A 30 -3.28 -5.75 -6.99
N GLN A 31 -4.36 -5.82 -6.23
CA GLN A 31 -4.39 -5.31 -4.85
C GLN A 31 -3.39 -6.04 -3.94
N GLU A 32 -3.29 -7.36 -4.05
CA GLU A 32 -2.33 -8.16 -3.31
C GLU A 32 -0.88 -7.84 -3.70
N GLU A 33 -0.62 -7.65 -4.99
CA GLU A 33 0.69 -7.25 -5.48
C GLU A 33 1.09 -5.87 -4.93
N MET A 34 0.18 -4.90 -4.98
CA MET A 34 0.39 -3.55 -4.45
C MET A 34 0.60 -3.56 -2.93
N ALA A 35 -0.15 -4.37 -2.19
CA ALA A 35 0.05 -4.57 -0.75
C ALA A 35 1.40 -5.22 -0.44
N THR A 36 1.80 -6.21 -1.25
CA THR A 36 3.09 -6.89 -1.13
C THR A 36 4.25 -5.93 -1.38
N LEU A 37 4.19 -5.14 -2.45
CA LEU A 37 5.18 -4.11 -2.77
C LEU A 37 5.25 -3.06 -1.66
N THR A 38 4.10 -2.59 -1.17
CA THR A 38 4.05 -1.63 -0.05
C THR A 38 4.73 -2.21 1.19
N SER A 39 4.41 -3.46 1.56
CA SER A 39 5.00 -4.15 2.71
C SER A 39 6.52 -4.34 2.58
N LEU A 40 7.02 -4.70 1.39
CA LEU A 40 8.45 -4.77 1.11
C LEU A 40 9.12 -3.41 1.20
N GLY A 41 8.47 -2.36 0.67
CA GLY A 41 8.92 -0.99 0.78
C GLY A 41 9.11 -0.56 2.24
N GLU A 42 8.09 -0.76 3.09
CA GLU A 42 8.18 -0.49 4.52
C GLU A 42 9.28 -1.30 5.20
N LYS A 43 9.40 -2.59 4.88
CA LYS A 43 10.45 -3.45 5.44
C LYS A 43 11.83 -2.85 5.21
N TYR A 44 12.15 -2.44 3.99
CA TYR A 44 13.47 -1.89 3.69
C TYR A 44 13.68 -0.49 4.29
N VAL A 45 12.64 0.34 4.37
CA VAL A 45 12.73 1.64 5.08
C VAL A 45 12.98 1.42 6.57
N ARG A 46 12.33 0.44 7.19
CA ARG A 46 12.54 0.07 8.60
C ARG A 46 14.00 -0.33 8.87
N GLU A 47 14.69 -0.94 7.91
CA GLU A 47 16.11 -1.29 8.04
C GLU A 47 17.07 -0.08 7.97
N LYS A 48 16.58 1.11 7.59
CA LYS A 48 17.38 2.34 7.49
C LYS A 48 17.22 3.28 8.70
N VAL A 49 16.28 3.02 9.61
CA VAL A 49 15.98 3.92 10.74
C VAL A 49 16.39 3.31 12.07
N LEU A 50 16.67 4.17 13.07
CA LEU A 50 17.19 3.75 14.39
C LEU A 50 16.25 2.82 15.16
N GLU A 51 14.94 3.08 15.10
CA GLU A 51 13.92 2.35 15.85
C GLU A 51 12.90 1.74 14.87
N PRO A 52 13.23 0.63 14.18
CA PRO A 52 12.44 0.06 13.09
C PRO A 52 10.96 -0.18 13.43
N ASN A 53 10.71 -0.68 14.65
CA ASN A 53 9.37 -1.03 15.12
C ASN A 53 8.52 0.20 15.48
N GLN A 54 9.13 1.38 15.58
CA GLN A 54 8.45 2.64 15.89
C GLN A 54 8.26 3.53 14.66
N ALA A 55 8.76 3.11 13.48
CA ALA A 55 8.57 3.82 12.23
C ALA A 55 7.07 3.91 11.89
N ARG A 56 6.61 5.13 11.58
CA ARG A 56 5.21 5.40 11.21
C ARG A 56 5.16 5.76 9.73
N PHE A 57 4.30 5.08 8.98
CA PHE A 57 4.16 5.28 7.55
C PHE A 57 2.83 5.95 7.22
N ARG A 58 2.81 6.80 6.18
CA ARG A 58 1.59 7.39 5.63
C ARG A 58 1.78 7.75 4.15
N ASN A 59 0.70 8.11 3.47
CA ASN A 59 0.70 8.56 2.08
C ASN A 59 1.48 7.59 1.16
N GLN A 60 1.32 6.29 1.40
CA GLN A 60 2.03 5.25 0.67
C GLN A 60 1.33 4.97 -0.67
N PHE A 61 2.12 4.78 -1.71
CA PHE A 61 1.65 4.40 -3.03
C PHE A 61 2.74 3.68 -3.81
N ILE A 62 2.37 3.02 -4.90
CA ILE A 62 3.31 2.39 -5.82
C ILE A 62 3.46 3.29 -7.05
N GLY A 63 4.68 3.73 -7.30
CA GLY A 63 5.06 4.52 -8.45
C GLY A 63 5.42 3.69 -9.68
N LYS A 64 6.13 4.31 -10.61
CA LYS A 64 6.60 3.70 -11.86
C LYS A 64 7.48 2.48 -11.57
N GLY A 65 7.33 1.44 -12.39
CA GLY A 65 8.11 0.21 -12.28
C GLY A 65 7.86 -0.59 -11.00
N GLY A 66 6.78 -0.31 -10.26
CA GLY A 66 6.47 -1.01 -9.01
C GLY A 66 7.17 -0.44 -7.79
N ALA A 67 7.74 0.77 -7.86
CA ALA A 67 8.48 1.38 -6.75
C ALA A 67 7.56 1.80 -5.59
N PRO A 68 7.70 1.24 -4.38
CA PRO A 68 7.07 1.77 -3.16
C PRO A 68 7.60 3.16 -2.81
N CYS A 69 6.68 4.12 -2.72
CA CYS A 69 6.95 5.49 -2.33
C CYS A 69 6.00 5.91 -1.20
N GLY A 70 6.38 6.88 -0.39
CA GLY A 70 5.51 7.40 0.65
C GLY A 70 6.25 8.29 1.63
N GLU A 71 5.73 8.38 2.85
CA GLU A 71 6.36 9.12 3.94
C GLU A 71 6.57 8.24 5.17
N VAL A 72 7.72 8.40 5.82
CA VAL A 72 8.08 7.76 7.08
C VAL A 72 8.41 8.82 8.13
N ASN A 73 7.89 8.65 9.34
CA ASN A 73 8.33 9.38 10.52
C ASN A 73 9.07 8.42 11.44
N ALA A 74 10.33 8.74 11.72
CA ALA A 74 11.22 7.93 12.54
C ALA A 74 11.87 8.78 13.65
N LYS A 75 12.43 8.11 14.63
CA LYS A 75 13.11 8.76 15.75
C LYS A 75 14.56 9.09 15.40
N ASP A 76 15.05 10.21 15.91
CA ASP A 76 16.48 10.52 15.97
C ASP A 76 17.19 9.77 17.12
N ALA A 77 18.48 10.04 17.27
CA ALA A 77 19.31 9.46 18.33
C ALA A 77 18.90 9.87 19.75
N PHE A 78 18.09 10.91 19.91
CA PHE A 78 17.55 11.38 21.19
C PHE A 78 16.15 10.78 21.48
N GLY A 79 15.64 9.95 20.57
CA GLY A 79 14.34 9.28 20.71
C GLY A 79 13.14 10.15 20.30
N GLY A 80 13.38 11.33 19.71
CA GLY A 80 12.34 12.25 19.23
C GLY A 80 11.97 11.97 17.78
N TYR A 81 10.68 12.05 17.45
CA TYR A 81 10.24 11.97 16.05
C TYR A 81 10.62 13.25 15.28
N ILE A 82 11.29 13.09 14.15
CA ILE A 82 11.79 14.23 13.34
C ILE A 82 10.79 14.76 12.30
N GLY A 83 9.60 14.18 12.26
CA GLY A 83 8.56 14.49 11.28
C GLY A 83 8.55 13.51 10.12
N PHE A 84 7.47 13.54 9.35
CA PHE A 84 7.32 12.68 8.17
C PHE A 84 8.22 13.16 7.03
N GLN A 85 9.08 12.28 6.55
CA GLN A 85 9.99 12.49 5.43
C GLN A 85 9.66 11.53 4.30
N ARG A 86 9.85 11.97 3.06
CA ARG A 86 9.59 11.13 1.87
C ARG A 86 10.60 9.98 1.78
N TYR A 87 10.17 8.84 1.27
CA TYR A 87 11.05 7.71 0.92
C TYR A 87 10.74 7.13 -0.46
N ILE A 88 11.74 6.46 -1.04
CA ILE A 88 11.67 5.65 -2.27
C ILE A 88 12.32 4.31 -1.95
N SER A 89 11.67 3.18 -2.25
CA SER A 89 12.15 1.86 -1.80
C SER A 89 12.10 0.77 -2.86
N VAL A 90 12.95 0.87 -3.89
CA VAL A 90 12.90 -0.02 -5.07
C VAL A 90 13.48 -1.41 -4.81
N ALA A 91 14.46 -1.50 -3.92
CA ALA A 91 15.09 -2.72 -3.41
C ALA A 91 15.78 -2.38 -2.09
N ARG A 92 16.16 -3.39 -1.31
CA ARG A 92 16.81 -3.23 0.00
C ARG A 92 17.96 -2.21 0.02
N ASP A 93 18.87 -2.32 -0.94
CA ASP A 93 20.05 -1.45 -1.04
C ASP A 93 19.78 -0.16 -1.84
N LEU A 94 18.61 -0.06 -2.49
CA LEU A 94 18.14 1.09 -3.26
C LEU A 94 16.98 1.82 -2.56
N THR A 95 16.95 1.74 -1.23
CA THR A 95 16.01 2.50 -0.41
C THR A 95 16.63 3.84 -0.02
N LEU A 96 15.98 4.94 -0.42
CA LEU A 96 16.38 6.31 -0.16
C LEU A 96 15.37 7.00 0.74
N LEU A 97 15.87 7.67 1.78
CA LEU A 97 15.08 8.56 2.63
C LEU A 97 15.51 10.00 2.33
N ALA A 98 14.57 10.92 2.23
CA ALA A 98 14.84 12.30 1.82
C ALA A 98 15.86 13.02 2.70
N GLN A 99 15.97 12.63 3.98
CA GLN A 99 16.93 13.21 4.92
C GLN A 99 18.37 12.69 4.76
N ASP A 100 18.59 11.58 4.04
CA ASP A 100 19.90 10.92 3.95
C ASP A 100 20.70 11.34 2.70
N VAL A 101 20.08 12.09 1.79
CA VAL A 101 20.68 12.53 0.52
C VAL A 101 20.41 14.02 0.27
N SER A 102 21.06 14.58 -0.74
CA SER A 102 20.80 15.99 -1.09
C SER A 102 19.36 16.18 -1.62
N PRO A 103 18.71 17.34 -1.38
CA PRO A 103 17.36 17.60 -1.88
C PRO A 103 17.23 17.48 -3.40
N ALA A 104 18.25 17.93 -4.15
CA ALA A 104 18.27 17.87 -5.60
C ALA A 104 18.32 16.43 -6.13
N GLU A 105 19.14 15.59 -5.50
CA GLU A 105 19.24 14.17 -5.85
C GLU A 105 17.95 13.42 -5.54
N PHE A 106 17.38 13.64 -4.34
CA PHE A 106 16.12 13.01 -3.96
C PHE A 106 14.99 13.38 -4.90
N GLU A 107 14.85 14.67 -5.23
CA GLU A 107 13.77 15.13 -6.09
C GLU A 107 13.90 14.58 -7.52
N ALA A 108 15.12 14.45 -8.04
CA ALA A 108 15.34 13.80 -9.34
C ALA A 108 14.83 12.34 -9.34
N GLN A 109 15.16 11.56 -8.31
CA GLN A 109 14.67 10.18 -8.17
C GLN A 109 13.15 10.12 -7.95
N TRP A 110 12.61 11.07 -7.18
CA TRP A 110 11.17 11.16 -6.93
C TRP A 110 10.37 11.40 -8.22
N GLN A 111 10.83 12.31 -9.09
CA GLN A 111 10.20 12.57 -10.39
C GLN A 111 10.28 11.36 -11.33
N GLN A 112 11.38 10.60 -11.25
CA GLN A 112 11.59 9.43 -12.10
C GLN A 112 10.74 8.23 -11.66
N LEU A 113 10.59 8.00 -10.36
CA LEU A 113 10.02 6.76 -9.82
C LEU A 113 8.64 6.95 -9.17
N CYS A 114 8.37 8.09 -8.54
CA CYS A 114 7.19 8.31 -7.71
C CYS A 114 6.16 9.27 -8.32
N ARG A 115 6.41 9.81 -9.52
CA ARG A 115 5.46 10.60 -10.31
C ARG A 115 5.36 10.04 -11.72
#